data_AF-A0A7T1IAW0-F1
#
_entry.id   AF-A0A7T1IAW0-F1
#
_cell.length_a   1.000
_cell.length_b   1.000
_cell.length_c   1.000
_cell.angle_alpha   90.00
_cell.angle_beta   90.00
_cell.angle_gamma   90.00
#
_symmetry.space_group_name_H-M   'P 1'
#
loop_
_entity.id
_entity.type
_entity.pdbx_description
1 polymer ?
#
loop_
_entity_poly.entity_id
_entity_poly.type
_entity_poly.pdbx_seq_one_letter_code
_entity_poly.pdbx_strand_id
1 'polypeptide(L)' 'MNAFLQRWNFIERARLERQLWEAFERKEDLEALVENCPPGFQKEVWTTTLQRLRKIERMMQGQQRPPGS' A
#
# COMPACT_ATOMS: atom_id res chain seq x y z
N MET A 1 -18.40 22.75 -0.12
CA MET A 1 -17.13 22.19 -0.64
C MET A 1 -17.43 20.81 -1.24
N ASN A 2 -16.94 20.57 -2.45
CA ASN A 2 -17.56 19.68 -3.44
C ASN A 2 -17.39 18.18 -3.15
N ALA A 3 -18.47 17.51 -2.74
CA ALA A 3 -18.52 16.04 -2.56
C ALA A 3 -18.06 15.25 -3.81
N PHE A 4 -18.19 15.85 -4.99
CA PHE A 4 -17.71 15.29 -6.26
C PHE A 4 -16.18 15.17 -6.31
N LEU A 5 -15.43 16.17 -5.84
CA LEU A 5 -13.95 16.11 -5.78
C LEU A 5 -13.45 15.05 -4.78
N GLN A 6 -14.17 14.87 -3.67
CA GLN A 6 -13.86 13.81 -2.70
C GLN A 6 -14.13 12.41 -3.27
N ARG A 7 -15.22 12.23 -4.03
CA ARG A 7 -15.56 10.97 -4.70
C ARG A 7 -14.50 10.56 -5.73
N TRP A 8 -14.03 11.51 -6.54
CA TRP A 8 -12.95 11.28 -7.50
C TRP A 8 -11.64 10.91 -6.80
N ASN A 9 -11.30 11.56 -5.68
CA ASN A 9 -10.15 11.17 -4.87
C ASN A 9 -10.27 9.74 -4.29
N PHE A 10 -11.46 9.26 -3.95
CA PHE A 10 -11.64 7.91 -3.41
C PHE A 10 -11.43 6.82 -4.48
N ILE A 11 -11.98 6.99 -5.69
CA ILE A 11 -11.80 6.03 -6.78
C ILE A 11 -10.33 5.98 -7.20
N GLU A 12 -9.69 7.14 -7.37
CA GLU A 12 -8.29 7.20 -7.75
C GLU A 12 -7.39 6.63 -6.64
N ARG A 13 -7.67 6.95 -5.38
CA ARG A 13 -6.99 6.33 -4.24
C ARG A 13 -7.11 4.80 -4.28
N ALA A 14 -8.33 4.26 -4.41
CA ALA A 14 -8.53 2.81 -4.45
C ALA A 14 -7.76 2.15 -5.60
N ARG A 15 -7.72 2.79 -6.77
CA ARG A 15 -6.93 2.34 -7.92
C ARG A 15 -5.43 2.30 -7.59
N LEU A 16 -4.90 3.37 -7.00
CA LEU A 16 -3.49 3.48 -6.62
C LEU A 16 -3.11 2.51 -5.51
N GLU A 17 -3.98 2.33 -4.51
CA GLU A 17 -3.82 1.30 -3.46
C GLU A 17 -3.75 -0.09 -4.11
N ARG A 18 -4.65 -0.41 -5.05
CA ARG A 18 -4.67 -1.70 -5.75
C ARG A 18 -3.38 -1.96 -6.55
N GLN A 19 -2.82 -0.95 -7.22
CA GLN A 19 -1.54 -1.11 -7.94
C GLN A 19 -0.42 -1.59 -7.03
N LEU A 20 -0.31 -1.02 -5.82
CA LEU A 20 0.73 -1.43 -4.88
C LEU A 20 0.46 -2.83 -4.29
N TRP A 21 -0.81 -3.19 -4.09
CA TRP A 21 -1.20 -4.56 -3.73
C TRP A 21 -0.84 -5.59 -4.81
N GLU A 22 -1.02 -5.26 -6.08
CA GLU A 22 -0.64 -6.15 -7.19
C GLU A 22 0.88 -6.33 -7.30
N ALA A 23 1.65 -5.24 -7.11
CA ALA A 23 3.11 -5.32 -7.01
C ALA A 23 3.55 -6.20 -5.82
N PHE A 24 2.84 -6.10 -4.69
CA PHE A 24 3.09 -6.94 -3.52
C PHE A 24 2.81 -8.42 -3.80
N GLU A 25 1.66 -8.73 -4.43
CA GLU A 25 1.29 -10.08 -4.86
C GLU A 25 2.34 -10.67 -5.82
N ARG A 26 2.95 -9.84 -6.67
CA ARG A 26 4.04 -10.20 -7.59
C ARG A 26 5.43 -10.29 -6.94
N LYS A 27 5.55 -9.98 -5.65
CA LYS A 27 6.82 -9.91 -4.90
C LYS A 27 7.82 -8.91 -5.50
N GLU A 28 7.33 -7.82 -6.06
CA GLU A 28 8.16 -6.71 -6.52
C GLU A 28 8.74 -5.92 -5.32
N ASP A 29 9.81 -5.15 -5.57
CA ASP A 29 10.42 -4.27 -4.57
C ASP A 29 9.56 -3.01 -4.39
N LEU A 30 8.70 -3.03 -3.36
CA LEU A 30 7.76 -1.95 -3.11
C LEU A 30 8.45 -0.67 -2.65
N GLU A 31 9.51 -0.76 -1.84
CA GLU A 31 10.28 0.39 -1.40
C GLU A 31 10.85 1.14 -2.59
N ALA A 32 11.49 0.42 -3.52
CA ALA A 32 12.02 1.02 -4.73
C ALA A 32 10.92 1.68 -5.58
N LEU A 33 9.74 1.06 -5.70
CA LEU A 33 8.61 1.64 -6.43
C LEU A 33 8.10 2.94 -5.77
N VAL A 34 7.99 2.98 -4.44
CA VAL A 34 7.52 4.18 -3.72
C VAL A 34 8.58 5.28 -3.70
N GLU A 35 9.86 4.94 -3.55
CA GLU A 35 10.96 5.90 -3.54
C GLU A 35 11.09 6.62 -4.89
N ASN A 36 11.05 5.86 -5.98
CA ASN A 36 11.14 6.37 -7.35
C ASN A 36 9.85 7.05 -7.84
N CYS A 37 8.74 6.92 -7.12
CA CYS A 37 7.52 7.64 -7.44
C CYS A 37 7.74 9.16 -7.26
N PRO A 38 7.39 10.01 -8.26
CA PRO A 38 7.45 11.46 -8.11
C PRO A 38 6.56 11.96 -6.96
N PRO A 39 6.89 13.09 -6.32
CA PRO A 39 6.04 13.70 -5.29
C PRO A 39 4.63 14.01 -5.82
N GLY A 40 3.61 13.73 -5.00
CA GLY A 40 2.21 13.97 -5.33
C GLY A 40 1.27 12.96 -4.70
N PHE A 41 -0.01 13.01 -5.09
CA PHE A 41 -1.07 12.18 -4.52
C PHE A 41 -0.78 10.67 -4.58
N GLN A 42 -0.19 10.20 -5.69
CA GLN A 42 0.23 8.81 -5.82
C GLN A 42 1.27 8.41 -4.78
N LYS A 43 2.32 9.22 -4.60
CA LYS A 43 3.37 8.93 -3.61
C LYS A 43 2.80 8.90 -2.20
N GLU A 44 1.87 9.79 -1.87
CA GLU A 44 1.20 9.79 -0.56
C GLU A 44 0.38 8.51 -0.34
N VAL A 45 -0.46 8.14 -1.31
CA VAL A 45 -1.28 6.93 -1.23
C VAL A 45 -0.39 5.69 -1.12
N TRP A 46 0.63 5.58 -1.97
CA TRP A 46 1.56 4.46 -1.96
C TRP A 46 2.37 4.36 -0.68
N THR A 47 2.86 5.48 -0.14
CA THR A 47 3.59 5.50 1.14
C THR A 47 2.71 4.97 2.28
N THR A 48 1.45 5.43 2.36
CA THR A 48 0.53 4.94 3.41
C THR A 48 0.14 3.48 3.23
N THR A 49 0.04 3.02 1.98
CA THR A 49 -0.29 1.63 1.65
C THR A 49 0.88 0.70 1.97
N LEU A 50 2.12 1.10 1.64
CA LEU A 50 3.33 0.36 1.97
C LEU A 50 3.45 0.10 3.47
N GLN A 51 3.20 1.11 4.31
CA GLN A 51 3.19 0.94 5.77
C GLN A 51 2.19 -0.13 6.23
N ARG A 52 1.00 -0.19 5.62
CA ARG A 52 -0.01 -1.20 5.92
C ARG A 52 0.44 -2.60 5.47
N LEU A 53 0.97 -2.72 4.25
CA LEU A 53 1.52 -3.97 3.72
C LEU A 53 2.60 -4.55 4.64
N ARG A 54 3.58 -3.71 5.03
CA ARG A 54 4.66 -4.10 5.95
C ARG A 54 4.17 -4.49 7.34
N LYS A 55 3.06 -3.93 7.81
CA LYS A 55 2.42 -4.38 9.06
C LYS A 55 1.81 -5.76 8.89
N ILE A 56 1.12 -6.01 7.78
CA ILE A 56 0.50 -7.30 7.47
C ILE A 56 1.56 -8.39 7.32
N GLU A 57 2.65 -8.13 6.58
CA GLU A 57 3.75 -9.08 6.43
C GLU A 57 4.37 -9.46 7.78
N ARG A 58 4.64 -8.47 8.64
CA ARG A 58 5.15 -8.75 9.99
C ARG A 58 4.18 -9.56 10.83
N MET A 59 2.87 -9.27 10.72
CA MET A 59 1.84 -10.06 11.41
C MET A 59 1.80 -11.51 10.89
N MET A 60 1.91 -11.71 9.58
CA MET A 60 1.97 -13.04 8.97
C MET A 60 3.23 -13.80 9.40
N GLN A 61 4.40 -13.15 9.42
CA GLN A 61 5.65 -13.74 9.92
C GLN A 61 5.56 -14.09 11.41
N GLY A 62 4.92 -13.24 12.23
CA GLY A 62 4.70 -13.48 13.65
C GLY A 62 3.69 -14.60 13.93
N GLN A 63 2.64 -14.74 13.11
CA GLN A 63 1.65 -15.82 13.24
C GLN A 63 2.17 -17.18 12.78
N GLN A 64 3.20 -17.24 11.91
CA GLN A 64 3.82 -18.49 11.49
C GLN A 64 4.63 -19.19 12.60
N ARG A 65 4.81 -18.56 13.76
CA ARG A 65 5.43 -19.19 14.94
C ARG A 65 4.32 -19.58 15.93
N PRO A 66 3.83 -20.83 15.94
CA PRO A 66 2.92 -21.27 16.99
C PRO A 66 3.61 -21.14 18.36
N PRO A 67 2.87 -20.84 19.45
CA PRO A 67 3.39 -20.96 20.80
C PRO A 67 3.62 -22.44 21.09
N GLY A 68 4.83 -22.93 20.81
CA GLY A 68 5.19 -24.33 21.00
C GLY A 68 6.49 -24.71 20.30
N SER A 69 7.62 -24.40 20.92
CA SER A 69 8.87 -25.17 20.82
C SER A 69 9.54 -25.09 22.17
#